data_AF-A0A7V9IGV0-F1
#
_entry.id   AF-A0A7V9IGV0-F1
#
_cell.length_a   1.000
_cell.length_b   1.000
_cell.length_c   1.000
_cell.angle_alpha   90.00
_cell.angle_beta   90.00
_cell.angle_gamma   90.00
#
_symmetry.space_group_name_H-M   'P 1'
#
loop_
_entity.id
_entity.type
_entity.pdbx_description
1 polymer ?
#
loop_
_entity_poly.entity_id
_entity_poly.type
_entity_poly.pdbx_seq_one_letter_code
_entity_poly.pdbx_strand_id
1 'polypeptide(L)' 'MAELGEVVDRLARVMEADFIPVWLSRPIEALGNSKPLDVIGRGQARRVARVVSELESPGAV' A
#
# COMPACT_ATOMS: atom_id res chain seq x y z
N MET A 1 -4.55 -3.59 -14.10
CA MET A 1 -5.51 -2.79 -13.30
C MET A 1 -5.95 -3.49 -12.01
N ALA A 2 -6.02 -4.82 -11.92
CA ALA A 2 -6.51 -5.54 -10.73
C ALA A 2 -5.70 -5.28 -9.44
N GLU A 3 -4.38 -5.13 -9.56
CA GLU A 3 -3.48 -5.01 -8.39
C GLU A 3 -3.73 -3.74 -7.55
N LEU A 4 -4.04 -2.61 -8.19
CA LEU A 4 -4.33 -1.37 -7.45
C LEU A 4 -5.67 -1.48 -6.72
N GLY A 5 -6.68 -2.07 -7.35
CA GLY A 5 -7.98 -2.32 -6.72
C GLY A 5 -7.84 -3.19 -5.47
N GLU A 6 -7.09 -4.29 -5.58
CA GLU A 6 -6.81 -5.17 -4.43
C GLU A 6 -6.11 -4.42 -3.28
N VAL A 7 -5.11 -3.59 -3.59
CA VAL A 7 -4.41 -2.78 -2.57
C VAL A 7 -5.37 -1.78 -1.91
N VAL A 8 -6.23 -1.12 -2.68
CA VAL A 8 -7.24 -0.18 -2.16
C VAL A 8 -8.24 -0.89 -1.26
N ASP A 9 -8.76 -2.05 -1.68
CA ASP A 9 -9.72 -2.84 -0.90
C ASP A 9 -9.15 -3.30 0.44
N ARG A 10 -7.85 -3.60 0.48
CA ARG A 10 -7.14 -3.96 1.71
C ARG A 10 -6.88 -2.75 2.60
N LEU A 11 -6.43 -1.64 2.03
CA LEU A 11 -6.23 -0.39 2.79
C LEU A 11 -7.54 0.10 3.44
N ALA A 12 -8.67 -0.04 2.76
CA ALA A 12 -9.99 0.31 3.29
C ALA A 12 -10.39 -0.47 4.55
N ARG A 13 -9.71 -1.58 4.87
CA ARG A 13 -9.94 -2.37 6.09
C ARG A 13 -9.18 -1.83 7.30
N VAL A 14 -8.16 -0.99 7.08
CA VAL A 14 -7.24 -0.51 8.12
C VAL A 14 -7.18 1.01 8.26
N MET A 15 -7.72 1.75 7.28
CA MET A 15 -7.81 3.22 7.31
C MET A 15 -9.06 3.72 6.59
N GLU A 16 -9.46 4.95 6.88
CA GLU A 16 -10.58 5.59 6.18
C GLU A 16 -10.26 5.80 4.70
N ALA A 17 -11.29 5.66 3.85
CA ALA A 17 -11.14 5.69 2.40
C ALA A 17 -10.50 6.99 1.88
N ASP A 18 -10.80 8.13 2.52
CA ASP A 18 -10.27 9.44 2.14
C ASP A 18 -8.75 9.56 2.37
N PHE A 19 -8.17 8.74 3.24
CA PHE A 19 -6.72 8.69 3.45
C PHE A 19 -5.98 7.82 2.43
N ILE A 20 -6.69 6.92 1.71
CA ILE A 20 -6.05 5.98 0.77
C ILE A 20 -5.31 6.70 -0.35
N PRO A 21 -5.87 7.72 -1.05
CA PRO A 21 -5.13 8.46 -2.07
C PRO A 21 -3.89 9.16 -1.53
N VAL A 22 -3.95 9.66 -0.28
CA VAL A 22 -2.81 10.31 0.38
C VAL A 22 -1.72 9.29 0.69
N TRP A 23 -2.08 8.12 1.22
CA TRP A 23 -1.13 7.05 1.50
C TRP A 23 -0.44 6.56 0.21
N LEU A 24 -1.22 6.35 -0.85
CA LEU A 24 -0.76 5.89 -2.15
C LEU A 24 0.20 6.87 -2.87
N SER A 25 0.11 8.16 -2.56
CA SER A 25 0.90 9.23 -3.19
C SER A 25 2.08 9.72 -2.34
N ARG A 26 2.21 9.24 -1.09
CA ARG A 26 3.31 9.60 -0.20
C ARG A 26 4.49 8.63 -0.29
N PRO A 27 5.74 9.12 -0.18
CA PRO A 27 6.91 8.26 0.01
C PRO A 27 6.78 7.40 1.27
N ILE A 28 7.08 6.11 1.15
CA ILE A 28 7.09 5.17 2.29
C ILE A 28 8.48 4.59 2.46
N GLU A 29 9.02 4.65 3.68
CA GLU A 29 10.38 4.19 4.02
C GLU A 29 10.57 2.70 3.71
N ALA A 30 9.60 1.85 4.05
CA ALA A 30 9.61 0.40 3.75
C ALA A 30 9.68 0.09 2.24
N LEU A 31 9.30 1.04 1.38
CA LEU A 31 9.42 0.95 -0.08
C LEU A 31 10.70 1.62 -0.61
N GLY A 32 11.65 1.96 0.27
CA GLY A 32 12.85 2.72 -0.09
C GLY A 32 12.51 4.15 -0.48
N ASN A 33 11.62 4.81 0.27
CA ASN A 33 11.12 6.18 0.01
C ASN A 33 10.45 6.35 -1.37
N SER A 34 9.94 5.27 -1.93
CA SER A 34 9.12 5.31 -3.16
C SER A 34 7.64 5.45 -2.82
N LYS A 35 6.87 6.08 -3.71
CA LYS A 35 5.41 6.16 -3.59
C LYS A 35 4.79 4.82 -3.98
N PRO A 36 3.78 4.31 -3.26
CA PRO A 36 3.09 3.06 -3.62
C PRO A 36 2.58 3.03 -5.05
N LEU A 37 2.02 4.13 -5.56
CA LEU A 37 1.54 4.21 -6.94
C LEU A 37 2.65 3.97 -7.97
N ASP A 38 3.83 4.52 -7.75
CA ASP A 38 4.97 4.34 -8.65
C ASP A 38 5.47 2.90 -8.61
N VAL A 39 5.47 2.27 -7.43
CA VAL A 39 5.88 0.86 -7.24
C VAL A 39 4.90 -0.08 -7.94
N ILE A 40 3.59 0.16 -7.80
CA ILE A 40 2.55 -0.60 -8.51
C ILE A 40 2.68 -0.39 -10.02
N GLY A 41 2.88 0.86 -10.49
CA GLY A 41 3.05 1.18 -11.90
C GLY A 41 4.26 0.49 -12.55
N ARG A 42 5.26 0.10 -11.76
CA ARG A 42 6.43 -0.70 -12.20
C ARG A 42 6.21 -2.21 -12.15
N GLY A 43 4.99 -2.68 -11.87
CA GLY A 43 4.65 -4.11 -11.74
C GLY A 43 5.15 -4.76 -10.45
N GLN A 44 5.43 -3.97 -9.42
CA GLN A 44 5.96 -4.46 -8.13
C GLN A 44 4.89 -4.46 -7.02
N ALA A 45 3.62 -4.65 -7.38
CA ALA A 45 2.50 -4.59 -6.43
C ALA A 45 2.65 -5.52 -5.21
N ARG A 46 3.28 -6.70 -5.37
CA ARG A 46 3.59 -7.61 -4.26
C ARG A 46 4.39 -6.94 -3.13
N ARG A 47 5.26 -5.98 -3.46
CA ARG A 47 6.06 -5.25 -2.47
C ARG A 47 5.20 -4.29 -1.66
N VAL A 48 4.22 -3.63 -2.29
CA VAL A 48 3.22 -2.81 -1.61
C VAL A 48 2.28 -3.67 -0.77
N ALA A 49 1.83 -4.80 -1.31
CA ALA A 49 0.97 -5.75 -0.62
C ALA A 49 1.57 -6.26 0.71
N ARG A 50 2.90 -6.38 0.80
CA ARG A 50 3.61 -6.75 2.04
C ARG A 50 3.52 -5.64 3.10
N VAL A 51 3.72 -4.39 2.70
CA VAL A 51 3.57 -3.24 3.61
C VAL A 51 2.14 -3.15 4.12
N VAL A 52 1.14 -3.40 3.25
CA VAL A 52 -0.27 -3.43 3.68
C VAL A 52 -0.53 -4.57 4.67
N SER A 53 0.07 -5.75 4.49
CA SER A 53 -0.05 -6.84 5.47
C SER A 53 0.48 -6.47 6.84
N GLU A 54 1.57 -5.70 6.92
CA GLU A 54 2.11 -5.20 8.20
C GLU A 54 1.16 -4.20 8.86
N LEU A 55 0.43 -3.39 8.08
CA LEU A 55 -0.62 -2.49 8.60
C LEU A 55 -1.86 -3.26 9.09
N GLU A 56 -2.24 -4.34 8.40
CA GLU A 56 -3.35 -5.22 8.80
C GLU A 56 -3.05 -6.03 10.07
N SER A 57 -1.78 -6.25 10.40
CA SER A 57 -1.37 -6.99 11.59
C SER A 57 -0.17 -6.35 12.28
N PRO A 58 -0.37 -5.21 12.97
CA PRO A 58 0.70 -4.49 13.66
C PRO A 58 1.37 -5.35 14.73
N GLY A 59 2.68 -5.58 14.62
CA GLY A 59 3.45 -6.36 15.60
C GLY A 59 3.52 -7.88 15.33
N ALA A 60 3.12 -8.35 14.16
CA ALA A 60 3.44 -9.71 13.71
C ALA A 60 4.95 -9.83 13.44
N VAL A 61 5.71 -10.29 14.44
CA VAL A 61 7.13 -10.65 14.36
C VAL A 61 7.30 -12.08 14.82
#